data_AF-A0A957YNZ6-F1
#
_entry.id   AF-A0A957YNZ6-F1
#
_cell.length_a   1.000
_cell.length_b   1.000
_cell.length_c   1.000
_cell.angle_alpha   90.00
_cell.angle_beta   90.00
_cell.angle_gamma   90.00
#
_symmetry.space_group_name_H-M   'P 1'
#
loop_
_entity.id
_entity.type
_entity.pdbx_description
1 polymer ?
#
loop_
_entity_poly.entity_id
_entity_poly.type
_entity_poly.pdbx_seq_one_letter_code
_entity_poly.pdbx_strand_id
1 'polypeptide(L)'
;MLLTEENLDPRVKRTRQLLMQSFLELLAEKRIQSITIQDITARATVNRATFYAHFDDKYALLDYIFRETFLQDIQEKLSLDAPFSLNNL
;
A
#
# COMPACT_ATOMS: atom_id res chain seq x y z
N MET A 1 14.28 -13.96 1.98
CA MET A 1 14.83 -12.61 1.72
C MET A 1 13.64 -11.68 1.61
N LEU A 2 13.38 -10.87 2.64
CA LEU A 2 12.32 -9.87 2.62
C LEU A 2 12.77 -8.76 1.67
N LEU A 3 12.15 -8.65 0.49
CA LEU A 3 12.41 -7.55 -0.44
C LEU A 3 11.87 -6.28 0.21
N THR A 4 12.77 -5.46 0.77
CA THR A 4 12.46 -4.07 1.09
C THR A 4 12.29 -3.30 -0.22
N GLU A 5 11.29 -2.42 -0.29
CA GLU A 5 10.95 -1.67 -1.52
C GLU A 5 12.06 -0.74 -2.05
N GLU A 6 13.17 -0.60 -1.33
CA GLU A 6 14.27 0.32 -1.64
C GLU A 6 15.01 0.03 -2.95
N ASN A 7 14.86 -1.16 -3.54
CA ASN A 7 15.53 -1.55 -4.80
C ASN A 7 14.56 -1.83 -5.97
N LEU A 8 13.29 -1.42 -5.88
CA LEU A 8 12.34 -1.59 -6.98
C LEU A 8 12.55 -0.53 -8.07
N ASP A 9 12.32 -0.91 -9.34
CA ASP A 9 12.30 0.02 -10.47
C ASP A 9 11.37 1.21 -10.14
N PRO A 10 11.82 2.46 -10.30
CA PRO A 10 11.01 3.64 -10.00
C PRO A 10 9.63 3.67 -10.69
N ARG A 11 9.50 3.05 -11.87
CA ARG A 11 8.25 2.93 -12.61
C ARG A 11 7.28 1.96 -11.93
N VAL A 12 7.79 0.88 -11.36
CA VAL A 12 7.00 -0.07 -10.56
C VAL A 12 6.48 0.63 -9.32
N LYS A 13 7.35 1.34 -8.60
CA LYS A 13 6.98 2.10 -7.40
C LYS A 13 5.92 3.15 -7.70
N ARG A 14 6.12 3.95 -8.74
CA ARG A 14 5.15 4.98 -9.16
C ARG A 14 3.79 4.38 -9.50
N THR A 15 3.76 3.27 -10.23
CA THR A 15 2.51 2.60 -10.60
C THR A 15 1.77 2.06 -9.38
N ARG A 16 2.48 1.41 -8.45
CA ARG A 16 1.89 0.94 -7.18
C ARG A 16 1.29 2.09 -6.36
N GLN A 17 1.98 3.23 -6.28
CA GLN A 17 1.47 4.42 -5.60
C GLN A 17 0.19 4.96 -6.24
N LEU A 18 0.12 5.04 -7.58
CA LEU A 18 -1.09 5.47 -8.29
C LEU A 18 -2.29 4.53 -8.04
N LEU A 19 -2.03 3.23 -8.06
CA LEU A 19 -3.04 2.20 -7.78
C LEU A 19 -3.54 2.28 -6.33
N MET A 20 -2.63 2.44 -5.36
CA MET A 20 -2.96 2.61 -3.95
C MET A 20 -3.83 3.84 -3.72
N GLN A 21 -3.39 5.00 -4.21
CA GLN A 21 -4.10 6.27 -4.02
C GLN A 21 -5.52 6.19 -4.59
N SER A 22 -5.64 5.69 -5.82
CA SER A 22 -6.94 5.53 -6.49
C SER A 22 -7.87 4.58 -5.74
N PHE A 23 -7.33 3.50 -5.16
CA PHE A 23 -8.12 2.55 -4.39
C PHE A 23 -8.58 3.12 -3.05
N LEU A 24 -7.74 3.87 -2.35
CA LEU A 24 -8.11 4.57 -1.11
C LEU A 24 -9.22 5.61 -1.34
N GLU A 25 -9.14 6.37 -2.44
CA GLU A 25 -10.20 7.30 -2.85
C GLU A 25 -11.52 6.56 -3.12
N LEU A 26 -11.47 5.44 -3.84
CA LEU A 26 -12.66 4.61 -4.08
C LEU A 26 -13.24 4.01 -2.80
N LEU A 27 -12.40 3.65 -1.82
CA LEU A 27 -12.85 3.16 -0.52
C LEU A 27 -13.55 4.24 0.31
N ALA A 28 -13.19 5.50 0.13
CA ALA A 28 -13.91 6.63 0.74
C ALA A 28 -15.29 6.87 0.10
N GLU A 29 -15.47 6.49 -1.17
CA GLU A 29 -16.72 6.68 -1.92
C GLU A 29 -17.70 5.50 -1.80
N LYS A 30 -17.19 4.26 -1.72
CA LYS A 30 -18.03 3.05 -1.75
C LYS A 30 -17.40 1.85 -1.04
N ARG A 31 -18.25 0.89 -0.69
CA ARG A 31 -17.84 -0.38 -0.07
C ARG A 31 -16.88 -1.15 -0.99
N ILE A 32 -15.86 -1.77 -0.39
CA ILE A 32 -14.86 -2.57 -1.11
C ILE A 32 -15.46 -3.62 -2.05
N GLN A 33 -16.55 -4.26 -1.64
CA GLN A 33 -17.24 -5.30 -2.43
C GLN A 33 -17.70 -4.75 -3.79
N SER A 34 -18.10 -3.47 -3.84
CA SER A 34 -18.58 -2.76 -5.03
C SER A 34 -17.47 -2.08 -5.85
N ILE A 35 -16.22 -2.14 -5.40
CA ILE A 35 -15.05 -1.66 -6.16
C ILE A 35 -14.62 -2.75 -7.13
N THR A 36 -14.52 -2.41 -8.42
CA THR A 36 -14.01 -3.30 -9.46
C THR A 36 -12.58 -2.92 -9.83
N ILE A 37 -11.85 -3.85 -10.46
CA ILE A 37 -10.51 -3.53 -11.02
C ILE A 37 -10.62 -2.44 -12.10
N GLN A 38 -11.74 -2.38 -12.82
CA GLN A 38 -12.00 -1.33 -13.80
C GLN A 38 -12.08 0.05 -13.14
N ASP A 39 -12.74 0.18 -11.99
CA ASP A 39 -12.81 1.45 -11.27
C ASP A 39 -11.41 1.94 -10.86
N ILE A 40 -10.61 1.04 -10.28
CA ILE A 40 -9.26 1.36 -9.80
C ILE A 40 -8.37 1.79 -10.97
N THR A 41 -8.36 1.00 -12.04
CA THR A 41 -7.50 1.25 -13.21
C THR A 41 -7.91 2.52 -13.97
N ALA A 42 -9.21 2.78 -14.10
CA ALA A 42 -9.72 4.00 -14.71
C ALA A 42 -9.32 5.24 -13.91
N ARG A 43 -9.44 5.21 -12.57
CA ARG A 43 -9.05 6.33 -11.70
C ARG A 43 -7.54 6.56 -11.67
N ALA A 44 -6.77 5.48 -11.62
CA ALA A 44 -5.31 5.53 -11.67
C ALA A 44 -4.78 5.91 -13.06
N THR A 45 -5.62 5.98 -14.09
CA THR A 45 -5.23 6.19 -15.49
C THR A 45 -4.19 5.17 -15.98
N VAL A 46 -4.38 3.90 -15.64
CA VAL A 46 -3.52 2.78 -16.06
C VAL A 46 -4.32 1.69 -16.76
N ASN A 47 -3.63 0.84 -17.52
CA ASN A 47 -4.26 -0.32 -18.14
C ASN A 47 -4.56 -1.40 -17.08
N ARG A 48 -5.63 -2.16 -17.28
CA ARG A 48 -5.96 -3.33 -16.47
C ARG A 48 -4.86 -4.40 -16.44
N ALA A 49 -4.14 -4.60 -17.55
CA ALA A 49 -2.97 -5.48 -17.59
C ALA A 49 -1.85 -4.98 -16.65
N THR A 50 -1.70 -3.66 -16.52
CA THR A 50 -0.75 -3.06 -15.57
C THR A 50 -1.14 -3.35 -14.13
N PHE A 51 -2.43 -3.30 -13.78
CA PHE A 51 -2.89 -3.73 -12.44
C PHE A 51 -2.45 -5.16 -12.15
N TYR A 52 -2.75 -6.09 -13.07
CA TYR A 52 -2.44 -7.51 -12.88
C TYR A 52 -0.94 -7.83 -12.92
N ALA A 53 -0.10 -6.94 -13.47
CA ALA A 53 1.35 -7.04 -13.34
C ALA A 53 1.86 -6.72 -11.92
N HIS A 54 1.03 -6.09 -11.08
CA HIS A 54 1.38 -5.71 -9.71
C HIS A 54 0.61 -6.46 -8.63
N PHE A 55 -0.67 -6.79 -8.88
CA PHE A 55 -1.58 -7.37 -7.90
C PHE A 55 -2.55 -8.36 -8.54
N ASP A 56 -2.77 -9.49 -7.88
CA ASP A 56 -3.69 -10.53 -8.37
C ASP A 56 -5.15 -10.06 -8.34
N ASP A 57 -5.53 -9.32 -7.30
CA ASP A 57 -6.85 -8.73 -7.14
C ASP A 57 -6.84 -7.50 -6.21
N LYS A 58 -8.01 -6.92 -5.94
CA LYS A 58 -8.17 -5.76 -5.05
C LYS A 58 -7.88 -6.04 -3.58
N TYR A 59 -7.91 -7.30 -3.16
CA TYR A 59 -7.58 -7.69 -1.78
C TYR A 59 -6.06 -7.83 -1.62
N ALA A 60 -5.35 -8.33 -2.64
CA ALA A 60 -3.89 -8.26 -2.68
C ALA A 60 -3.38 -6.82 -2.62
N LEU A 61 -4.05 -5.89 -3.31
CA LEU A 61 -3.77 -4.45 -3.17
C LEU A 61 -4.06 -3.94 -1.76
N LEU A 62 -5.19 -4.34 -1.15
CA LEU A 62 -5.51 -3.96 0.22
C LEU A 62 -4.46 -4.43 1.23
N ASP A 63 -4.04 -5.69 1.13
CA ASP A 63 -3.00 -6.28 1.98
C ASP A 63 -1.66 -5.56 1.83
N TYR A 64 -1.32 -5.17 0.60
CA TYR A 64 -0.14 -4.35 0.33
C TYR A 64 -0.22 -3.00 1.04
N ILE A 65 -1.36 -2.30 0.94
CA ILE A 65 -1.58 -1.02 1.61
C ILE A 65 -1.45 -1.15 3.13
N PHE A 66 -2.05 -2.20 3.71
CA PHE A 66 -1.93 -2.46 5.14
C PHE A 66 -0.48 -2.68 5.58
N ARG A 67 0.31 -3.42 4.79
CA ARG A 67 1.73 -3.63 5.09
C ARG A 67 2.51 -2.32 5.01
N GLU A 68 2.31 -1.53 3.97
CA GLU A 68 3.01 -0.25 3.80
C GLU A 68 2.67 0.75 4.92
N THR A 69 1.38 0.93 5.21
CA THR A 69 0.92 1.81 6.29
C THR A 69 1.36 1.34 7.67
N PHE A 70 1.25 0.04 7.96
CA PHE A 70 1.69 -0.52 9.24
C PHE A 70 3.20 -0.36 9.46
N LEU A 71 4.01 -0.56 8.42
CA LEU A 71 5.46 -0.38 8.51
C LEU A 71 5.84 1.08 8.76
N GLN A 72 5.16 2.03 8.09
CA GLN A 72 5.35 3.46 8.34
C GLN A 72 5.00 3.83 9.78
N ASP A 73 3.84 3.39 10.26
CA ASP A 73 3.39 3.60 11.65
C ASP A 73 4.37 3.04 12.67
N ILE A 74 4.90 1.83 12.42
CA ILE A 74 5.89 1.20 13.28
C ILE A 74 7.20 2.01 13.27
N GLN A 75 7.69 2.44 12.11
CA GLN A 75 8.93 3.22 12.02
C GLN A 75 8.83 4.55 12.76
N GLU A 76 7.69 5.23 12.64
CA GLU A 76 7.44 6.48 13.35
C GLU A 76 7.38 6.26 14.87
N LYS A 77 6.64 5.24 15.33
CA LYS A 77 6.44 4.96 16.76
C LYS A 77 7.64 4.28 17.43
N LEU A 78 8.47 3.56 16.68
CA LEU A 78 9.73 2.94 17.14
C LEU A 78 10.96 3.83 16.92
N SER A 79 10.78 5.09 16.51
CA SER A 79 11.82 6.10 16.70
C SER A 79 11.99 6.28 18.22
N LEU A 80 12.83 5.41 18.81
CA LEU A 80 13.07 5.24 20.23
C LEU A 80 13.83 6.45 20.81
N ASP A 81 13.12 7.56 20.99
CA ASP A 81 13.42 8.54 22.04
C ASP A 81 12.84 8.10 23.40
N ALA A 82 12.39 6.85 23.51
CA ALA A 82 12.10 6.23 24.80
C ALA A 82 13.44 5.84 25.44
N PRO A 83 13.96 6.54 26.46
CA PRO A 83 15.12 6.07 27.19
C PRO A 83 14.76 4.69 27.75
N PHE A 84 15.58 3.69 27.47
CA PHE A 84 15.54 2.42 28.17
C PHE A 84 15.74 2.73 29.67
N SER A 85 14.64 2.85 30.41
CA SER A 85 14.66 2.97 31.86
C SER A 85 14.46 1.57 32.44
N LEU A 86 15.42 1.14 33.27
CA LEU A 86 15.36 -0.13 34.01
C LEU A 86 14.20 -0.21 35.02
N ASN A 87 13.35 0.82 35.11
CA ASN A 87 12.26 0.90 36.08
C ASN A 87 10.95 0.23 35.64
N ASN A 88 10.91 -0.45 34.49
CA ASN A 88 9.74 -1.19 34.01
C ASN A 88 9.92 -2.73 34.01
N LEU A 89 10.68 -3.26 34.97
CA LEU A 89 10.73 -4.70 35.31
C LEU A 89 10.24 -4.93 36.74
#